data_AF-A0A4T0V891-F1
#
_entry.id   AF-A0A4T0V891-F1
#
_cell.length_a   1.000
_cell.length_b   1.000
_cell.length_c   1.000
_cell.angle_alpha   90.00
_cell.angle_beta   90.00
_cell.angle_gamma   90.00
#
_symmetry.space_group_name_H-M   'P 1'
#
loop_
_entity.id
_entity.type
_entity.pdbx_description
1 polymer ?
#
loop_
_entity_poly.entity_id
_entity_poly.type
_entity_poly.pdbx_seq_one_letter_code
_entity_poly.pdbx_strand_id
1 'polypeptide(L)'
;MPAPPTEQDVLAALNQINATLAEQNAPPVVVSRVVRVARTIHQTLPRLRELGLGSEEGYAVVATATDYLPEALQGYLRLPREWADTRPIDGQKTALLILIDQLELLGATMDKILDAANRADAQALVAHGRFLQARFGHSSDGGDLRLEAP
;
A
#
# COMPACT_ATOMS: atom_id res chain seq x y z
N MET A 1 17.43 -7.11 19.54
CA MET A 1 16.54 -6.24 18.72
C MET A 1 15.26 -7.04 18.47
N PRO A 2 14.07 -6.43 18.53
CA PRO A 2 12.84 -7.13 18.14
C PRO A 2 12.95 -7.58 16.68
N ALA A 3 12.27 -8.68 16.33
CA ALA A 3 12.21 -9.17 14.96
C ALA A 3 11.52 -8.11 14.07
N PRO A 4 11.92 -7.97 12.78
CA PRO A 4 11.21 -7.10 11.86
C PRO A 4 9.75 -7.56 11.77
N PRO A 5 8.77 -6.63 11.75
CA PRO A 5 7.37 -6.99 11.73
C PRO A 5 7.04 -7.76 10.43
N THR A 6 6.19 -8.76 10.56
CA THR A 6 5.79 -9.67 9.49
C THR A 6 4.52 -9.21 8.80
N GLU A 7 4.21 -9.81 7.64
CA GLU A 7 2.91 -9.63 6.97
C GLU A 7 1.73 -9.98 7.90
N GLN A 8 1.89 -11.00 8.75
CA GLN A 8 0.86 -11.38 9.72
C GLN A 8 0.63 -10.28 10.76
N ASP A 9 1.70 -9.62 11.21
CA ASP A 9 1.61 -8.50 12.17
C ASP A 9 0.86 -7.31 11.55
N VAL A 10 1.12 -7.02 10.27
CA VAL A 10 0.38 -6.00 9.52
C VAL A 10 -1.11 -6.33 9.46
N LEU A 11 -1.46 -7.55 9.08
CA LEU A 11 -2.86 -7.97 8.98
C LEU A 11 -3.56 -7.95 10.35
N ALA A 12 -2.87 -8.40 11.41
CA ALA A 12 -3.38 -8.35 12.77
C ALA A 12 -3.62 -6.90 13.23
N ALA A 13 -2.69 -5.98 12.94
CA ALA A 13 -2.83 -4.57 13.27
C ALA A 13 -4.05 -3.94 12.56
N LEU A 14 -4.21 -4.19 11.25
CA LEU A 14 -5.37 -3.68 10.50
C LEU A 14 -6.70 -4.23 11.02
N ASN A 15 -6.75 -5.51 11.41
CA ASN A 15 -7.94 -6.10 12.02
C ASN A 15 -8.25 -5.47 13.38
N GLN A 16 -7.24 -5.24 14.21
CA GLN A 16 -7.40 -4.57 15.50
C GLN A 16 -7.93 -3.14 15.34
N ILE A 17 -7.39 -2.40 14.37
CA ILE A 17 -7.86 -1.05 14.03
C ILE A 17 -9.35 -1.06 13.67
N ASN A 18 -9.76 -1.98 12.77
CA ASN A 18 -11.17 -2.08 12.37
C ASN A 18 -12.09 -2.44 13.55
N ALA A 19 -11.65 -3.33 14.44
CA ALA A 19 -12.39 -3.68 15.65
C ALA A 19 -12.55 -2.46 16.58
N THR A 20 -11.47 -1.71 16.84
CA THR A 20 -11.51 -0.50 17.68
C THR A 20 -12.44 0.57 17.10
N LEU A 21 -12.44 0.76 15.78
CA LEU A 21 -13.36 1.71 15.14
C LEU A 21 -14.83 1.32 15.30
N ALA A 22 -15.14 0.03 15.22
CA ALA A 22 -16.49 -0.47 15.45
C ALA A 22 -16.90 -0.32 16.92
N GLU A 23 -16.04 -0.72 17.86
CA GLU A 23 -16.26 -0.62 19.30
C GLU A 23 -16.50 0.81 19.77
N GLN A 24 -15.73 1.77 19.24
CA GLN A 24 -15.84 3.18 19.61
C GLN A 24 -16.84 3.98 18.75
N ASN A 25 -17.63 3.30 17.91
CA ASN A 25 -18.59 3.91 17.01
C ASN A 25 -17.98 5.11 16.26
N ALA A 26 -16.82 4.90 15.64
CA ALA A 26 -16.04 5.96 14.99
C ALA A 26 -16.85 6.68 13.89
N PRO A 27 -16.57 7.96 13.59
CA PRO A 27 -17.35 8.69 12.60
C PRO A 27 -17.20 8.03 11.22
N PRO A 28 -18.27 7.94 10.40
CA PRO A 28 -18.21 7.27 9.09
C PRO A 28 -17.11 7.79 8.17
N VAL A 29 -16.81 9.08 8.28
CA VAL A 29 -15.75 9.78 7.53
C VAL A 29 -14.34 9.30 7.88
N VAL A 30 -14.12 8.87 9.13
CA VAL A 30 -12.88 8.25 9.60
C VAL A 30 -12.82 6.79 9.15
N VAL A 31 -13.91 6.05 9.37
CA VAL A 31 -14.01 4.62 8.99
C VAL A 31 -13.72 4.42 7.50
N SER A 32 -14.38 5.20 6.64
CA SER A 32 -14.18 5.11 5.19
C SER A 32 -12.73 5.33 4.74
N ARG A 33 -12.02 6.28 5.36
CA ARG A 33 -10.62 6.56 5.06
C ARG A 33 -9.68 5.48 5.56
N VAL A 34 -9.89 5.00 6.78
CA VAL A 34 -9.10 3.88 7.33
C VAL A 34 -9.29 2.62 6.48
N VAL A 35 -10.52 2.32 6.05
CA VAL A 35 -10.80 1.19 5.15
C VAL A 35 -10.07 1.35 3.82
N ARG A 36 -9.98 2.56 3.26
CA ARG A 36 -9.21 2.82 2.04
C ARG A 36 -7.72 2.54 2.27
N VAL A 37 -7.12 3.08 3.33
CA VAL A 37 -5.70 2.85 3.66
C VAL A 37 -5.43 1.35 3.85
N ALA A 38 -6.26 0.66 4.64
CA ALA A 38 -6.15 -0.77 4.90
C ALA A 38 -6.25 -1.60 3.61
N ARG A 39 -7.15 -1.23 2.69
CA ARG A 39 -7.27 -1.88 1.38
C ARG A 39 -6.00 -1.73 0.56
N THR A 40 -5.45 -0.52 0.44
CA THR A 40 -4.23 -0.28 -0.34
C THR A 40 -3.04 -1.04 0.26
N ILE A 41 -2.92 -1.07 1.60
CA ILE A 41 -1.90 -1.88 2.29
C ILE A 41 -2.06 -3.36 1.93
N HIS A 42 -3.27 -3.90 2.02
CA HIS A 42 -3.54 -5.31 1.71
C HIS A 42 -3.20 -5.67 0.26
N GLN A 43 -3.42 -4.75 -0.69
CA GLN A 43 -3.04 -4.92 -2.09
C GLN A 43 -1.53 -4.88 -2.31
N THR A 44 -0.81 -4.16 -1.45
CA THR A 44 0.65 -3.98 -1.54
C THR A 44 1.42 -5.14 -0.92
N LEU A 45 0.88 -5.77 0.13
CA LEU A 45 1.55 -6.84 0.90
C LEU A 45 2.12 -7.99 0.04
N PRO A 46 1.39 -8.59 -0.92
CA PRO A 46 1.94 -9.66 -1.75
C PRO A 46 3.18 -9.23 -2.54
N ARG A 47 3.21 -7.97 -2.99
CA ARG A 47 4.32 -7.39 -3.79
C ARG A 47 5.56 -7.11 -2.95
N LEU A 48 5.39 -6.83 -1.66
CA LEU A 48 6.52 -6.64 -0.75
C LEU A 48 7.34 -7.92 -0.56
N ARG A 49 6.74 -9.10 -0.75
CA ARG A 49 7.47 -10.38 -0.74
C ARG A 49 8.42 -10.49 -1.93
N GLU A 50 8.09 -9.83 -3.05
CA GLU A 50 8.86 -9.84 -4.29
C GLU A 50 9.91 -8.72 -4.31
N LEU A 51 9.58 -7.54 -3.76
CA LEU A 51 10.48 -6.38 -3.62
C LEU A 51 11.47 -6.52 -2.45
N GLY A 52 11.14 -7.37 -1.46
CA GLY A 52 11.89 -7.56 -0.24
C GLY A 52 11.43 -6.62 0.88
N LEU A 53 11.09 -7.20 2.04
CA LEU A 53 10.61 -6.47 3.24
C LEU A 53 11.67 -5.53 3.86
N GLY A 54 12.92 -5.59 3.42
CA GLY A 54 13.99 -4.68 3.83
C GLY A 54 14.10 -3.41 2.97
N SER A 55 13.23 -3.24 1.97
CA SER A 55 13.14 -2.00 1.19
C SER A 55 12.53 -0.85 2.01
N GLU A 56 12.82 0.39 1.62
CA GLU A 56 12.24 1.58 2.25
C GLU A 56 10.72 1.58 2.12
N GLU A 57 10.19 1.15 0.97
CA GLU A 57 8.77 1.01 0.72
C GLU A 57 8.15 -0.09 1.58
N GLY A 58 8.83 -1.23 1.73
CA GLY A 58 8.39 -2.32 2.61
C GLY A 58 8.30 -1.88 4.07
N TYR A 59 9.32 -1.17 4.55
CA TYR A 59 9.30 -0.57 5.89
C TYR A 59 8.15 0.43 6.04
N ALA A 60 7.94 1.33 5.07
CA ALA A 60 6.88 2.33 5.11
C ALA A 60 5.47 1.70 5.19
N VAL A 61 5.21 0.63 4.45
CA VAL A 61 3.92 -0.09 4.50
C VAL A 61 3.72 -0.74 5.87
N VAL A 62 4.74 -1.41 6.38
CA VAL A 62 4.69 -2.06 7.70
C VAL A 62 4.46 -1.02 8.80
N ALA A 63 5.29 0.02 8.87
CA ALA A 63 5.19 1.08 9.85
C ALA A 63 3.85 1.83 9.77
N THR A 64 3.28 1.99 8.56
CA THR A 64 1.95 2.60 8.42
C THR A 64 0.89 1.77 9.14
N ALA A 65 0.91 0.44 8.99
CA ALA A 65 -0.09 -0.42 9.60
C ALA A 65 0.12 -0.63 11.12
N THR A 66 1.37 -0.74 11.56
CA THR A 66 1.69 -1.09 12.96
C THR A 66 1.85 0.13 13.86
N ASP A 67 2.26 1.27 13.32
CA ASP A 67 2.68 2.42 14.12
C ASP A 67 1.85 3.66 13.76
N TYR A 68 1.96 4.16 12.52
CA TYR A 68 1.43 5.48 12.16
C TYR A 68 -0.10 5.55 12.16
N LEU A 69 -0.77 4.56 11.57
CA LEU A 69 -2.23 4.54 11.50
C LEU A 69 -2.86 4.30 12.89
N PRO A 70 -2.39 3.32 13.70
CA PRO A 70 -2.84 3.18 15.09
C PRO A 70 -2.63 4.44 15.93
N GLU A 71 -1.45 5.07 15.85
CA GLU A 71 -1.12 6.26 16.65
C GLU A 71 -2.03 7.44 16.32
N ALA A 72 -2.23 7.72 15.02
CA ALA A 72 -3.15 8.77 14.57
C ALA A 72 -4.58 8.55 15.08
N LEU A 73 -5.07 7.30 14.99
CA LEU A 73 -6.42 6.96 15.46
C LEU A 73 -6.53 7.05 16.98
N GLN A 74 -5.56 6.53 17.73
CA GLN A 74 -5.53 6.64 19.19
C GLN A 74 -5.51 8.10 19.65
N GLY A 75 -4.77 8.96 18.94
CA GLY A 75 -4.72 10.40 19.19
C GLY A 75 -6.07 11.10 19.09
N TYR A 76 -6.92 10.68 18.15
CA TYR A 76 -8.30 11.19 18.03
C TYR A 76 -9.25 10.52 19.03
N LEU A 77 -9.18 9.20 19.16
CA LEU A 77 -10.11 8.40 19.98
C LEU A 77 -9.96 8.62 21.49
N ARG A 78 -8.79 9.08 21.96
CA ARG A 78 -8.60 9.48 23.37
C ARG A 78 -9.36 10.75 23.76
N LEU A 79 -9.83 11.53 22.79
CA LEU A 79 -10.52 12.79 23.04
C LEU A 79 -12.04 12.56 23.14
N PRO A 80 -12.75 13.27 24.03
CA PRO A 80 -14.22 13.28 24.00
C PRO A 80 -14.71 13.75 22.63
N ARG A 81 -15.63 12.99 22.00
CA ARG A 81 -16.01 13.22 20.61
C ARG A 81 -16.51 14.63 20.31
N GLU A 82 -17.42 15.12 21.15
CA GLU A 82 -17.96 16.48 21.00
C GLU A 82 -16.83 17.53 21.01
N TRP A 83 -15.82 17.34 21.85
CA TRP A 83 -14.68 18.24 21.92
C TRP A 83 -13.79 18.12 20.67
N ALA A 84 -13.49 16.89 20.26
CA ALA A 84 -12.64 16.58 19.09
C ALA A 84 -13.21 17.14 17.78
N ASP A 85 -14.53 17.20 17.66
CA ASP A 85 -15.22 17.56 16.44
C ASP A 85 -15.56 19.07 16.36
N THR A 86 -15.63 19.77 17.50
CA THR A 86 -16.09 21.17 17.55
C THR A 86 -15.01 22.18 17.92
N ARG A 87 -13.94 21.77 18.61
CA ARG A 87 -12.92 22.69 19.11
C ARG A 87 -11.75 22.74 18.14
N PRO A 88 -11.37 23.93 17.63
CA PRO A 88 -10.13 24.07 16.89
C PRO A 88 -8.95 23.88 17.84
N ILE A 89 -7.98 23.08 17.41
CA ILE A 89 -6.77 22.76 18.20
C ILE A 89 -5.47 23.11 17.46
N ASP A 90 -5.54 23.31 16.14
CA ASP A 90 -4.44 23.80 15.32
C ASP A 90 -4.99 24.79 14.28
N GLY A 91 -4.73 26.07 14.50
CA GLY A 91 -5.31 27.16 13.70
C GLY A 91 -6.84 27.13 13.73
N GLN A 92 -7.46 26.74 12.62
CA GLN A 92 -8.92 26.60 12.48
C GLN A 92 -9.37 25.13 12.38
N LYS A 93 -8.45 24.17 12.48
CA LYS A 93 -8.73 22.75 12.33
C LYS A 93 -9.05 22.11 13.67
N THR A 94 -10.09 21.28 13.68
CA THR A 94 -10.46 20.41 14.80
C THR A 94 -9.62 19.13 14.77
N ALA A 95 -9.64 18.35 15.85
CA ALA A 95 -8.92 17.07 15.90
C ALA A 95 -9.40 16.10 14.81
N LEU A 96 -10.69 16.13 14.49
CA LEU A 96 -11.26 15.35 13.39
C LEU A 96 -10.66 15.73 12.03
N LEU A 97 -10.53 17.03 11.76
CA LEU A 97 -9.97 17.51 10.48
C LEU A 97 -8.49 17.15 10.35
N ILE A 98 -7.73 17.26 11.44
CA ILE A 98 -6.31 16.86 11.47
C ILE A 98 -6.17 15.36 11.21
N LEU A 99 -7.00 14.52 11.86
CA LEU A 99 -7.00 13.09 11.59
C LEU A 99 -7.33 12.79 10.12
N ILE A 100 -8.33 13.47 9.56
CA ILE A 100 -8.68 13.31 8.14
C ILE A 100 -7.48 13.60 7.23
N ASP A 101 -6.77 14.71 7.47
CA ASP A 101 -5.58 15.07 6.68
C ASP A 101 -4.47 14.02 6.81
N GLN A 102 -4.24 13.50 8.02
CA GLN A 102 -3.27 12.42 8.26
C GLN A 102 -3.65 11.14 7.50
N LEU A 103 -4.93 10.74 7.54
CA LEU A 103 -5.40 9.56 6.83
C LEU A 103 -5.31 9.71 5.30
N GLU A 104 -5.55 10.90 4.77
CA GLU A 104 -5.35 11.19 3.35
C GLU A 104 -3.87 11.11 2.96
N LEU A 105 -2.97 11.64 3.79
CA LEU A 105 -1.53 11.54 3.56
C LEU A 105 -1.06 10.08 3.55
N LEU A 106 -1.48 9.29 4.54
CA LEU A 106 -1.16 7.87 4.60
C LEU A 106 -1.70 7.14 3.37
N GLY A 107 -2.97 7.37 3.00
CA GLY A 107 -3.60 6.76 1.83
C GLY A 107 -2.88 7.11 0.53
N ALA A 108 -2.58 8.39 0.30
CA ALA A 108 -1.86 8.84 -0.89
C ALA A 108 -0.44 8.27 -0.96
N THR A 109 0.22 8.07 0.18
CA THR A 109 1.55 7.45 0.24
C THR A 109 1.48 5.97 -0.12
N MET A 110 0.51 5.22 0.43
CA MET A 110 0.31 3.81 0.09
C MET A 110 -0.05 3.64 -1.39
N ASP A 111 -0.86 4.53 -1.95
CA ASP A 111 -1.22 4.48 -3.38
C ASP A 111 0.02 4.67 -4.27
N LYS A 112 0.95 5.55 -3.90
CA LYS A 112 2.22 5.72 -4.62
C LYS A 112 3.09 4.47 -4.58
N ILE A 113 3.17 3.82 -3.42
CA ILE A 113 3.95 2.57 -3.26
C ILE A 113 3.33 1.47 -4.13
N LEU A 114 2.02 1.29 -4.06
CA LEU A 114 1.30 0.30 -4.87
C LEU A 114 1.52 0.54 -6.37
N ASP A 115 1.42 1.80 -6.80
CA ASP A 115 1.62 2.21 -8.19
C ASP A 115 3.07 2.01 -8.66
N ALA A 116 4.06 2.27 -7.78
CA ALA A 116 5.47 1.96 -8.06
C ALA A 116 5.71 0.44 -8.22
N ALA A 117 5.14 -0.37 -7.33
CA ALA A 117 5.21 -1.83 -7.43
C ALA A 117 4.59 -2.34 -8.74
N ASN A 118 3.38 -1.90 -9.07
CA ASN A 118 2.69 -2.28 -10.30
C ASN A 118 3.49 -1.89 -11.57
N ARG A 119 4.15 -0.72 -11.54
CA ARG A 119 5.04 -0.30 -12.64
C ARG A 119 6.24 -1.20 -12.80
N ALA A 120 6.86 -1.65 -11.71
CA ALA A 120 8.00 -2.57 -11.77
C ALA A 120 7.60 -3.89 -12.45
N ASP A 121 6.45 -4.44 -12.10
CA ASP A 121 5.94 -5.68 -12.68
C ASP A 121 5.59 -5.53 -14.15
N ALA A 122 4.95 -4.42 -14.53
CA ALA A 122 4.65 -4.12 -15.92
C ALA A 122 5.94 -4.04 -16.77
N GLN A 123 7.00 -3.44 -16.24
CA GLN A 123 8.29 -3.37 -16.93
C GLN A 123 8.94 -4.76 -17.06
N ALA A 124 8.89 -5.58 -16.01
CA ALA A 124 9.39 -6.96 -16.05
C ALA A 124 8.68 -7.79 -17.13
N LEU A 125 7.35 -7.65 -17.25
CA LEU A 125 6.55 -8.31 -18.29
C LEU A 125 6.97 -7.88 -19.70
N VAL A 126 7.16 -6.58 -19.92
CA VAL A 126 7.63 -6.04 -21.22
C VAL A 126 9.02 -6.58 -21.57
N ALA A 127 9.94 -6.60 -20.61
CA ALA A 127 11.29 -7.14 -20.80
C ALA A 127 11.24 -8.62 -21.16
N HIS A 128 10.39 -9.40 -20.49
CA HIS A 128 10.18 -10.82 -20.80
C HIS A 128 9.65 -11.02 -22.23
N GLY A 129 8.68 -10.22 -22.67
CA GLY A 129 8.16 -10.27 -24.04
C GLY A 129 9.23 -9.99 -25.11
N ARG A 130 10.06 -8.98 -24.90
CA ARG A 130 11.20 -8.68 -25.79
C ARG A 130 12.20 -9.83 -25.85
N PHE A 131 12.49 -10.44 -24.71
CA PHE A 131 13.36 -11.61 -24.65
C PHE A 131 12.81 -12.79 -25.47
N LEU A 132 11.51 -13.09 -25.33
CA LEU A 132 10.86 -14.15 -26.11
C LEU A 132 10.92 -13.86 -27.63
N GLN A 133 10.65 -12.62 -28.03
CA GLN A 133 10.74 -12.22 -29.43
C GLN A 133 12.17 -12.37 -29.98
N ALA A 134 13.19 -11.97 -29.21
CA ALA A 134 14.58 -12.15 -29.60
C ALA A 134 14.94 -13.64 -29.75
N ARG A 135 14.47 -14.49 -28.82
CA ARG A 135 14.79 -15.92 -28.77
C ARG A 135 14.08 -16.74 -29.86
N PHE A 136 12.84 -16.41 -30.20
CA PHE A 136 11.99 -17.24 -31.07
C PHE A 136 11.57 -16.54 -32.37
N GLY A 137 11.63 -15.22 -32.46
CA GLY A 137 11.24 -14.46 -33.66
C GLY A 137 12.18 -14.62 -34.85
N HIS A 138 13.42 -15.06 -34.62
CA HIS A 138 14.42 -15.32 -35.68
C HIS A 138 14.41 -16.76 -36.20
N SER A 139 13.67 -17.67 -35.55
CA SER A 139 13.66 -19.10 -35.90
C SER A 139 12.71 -19.44 -37.04
N SER A 140 11.97 -18.47 -37.58
CA SER A 140 10.94 -18.66 -38.60
C SER A 140 11.39 -18.32 -40.03
N ASP A 141 12.59 -17.76 -40.23
CA ASP A 141 13.03 -17.20 -41.53
C ASP A 141 14.21 -17.96 -42.18
N GLY A 142 14.59 -19.12 -41.62
CA GLY A 142 15.72 -19.92 -42.09
C GLY A 142 15.29 -21.18 -42.83
N GLY A 143 14.72 -21.05 -44.03
CA GLY A 143 14.23 -22.20 -44.78
C GLY A 143 14.05 -22.01 -46.29
N ASP A 144 14.70 -21.04 -46.93
CA ASP A 144 14.82 -21.03 -48.40
C ASP A 144 16.10 -21.78 -48.81
N LEU A 145 16.03 -23.10 -48.78
CA LEU A 145 17.04 -23.97 -49.38
C LEU A 145 16.90 -23.85 -50.90
N ARG A 146 17.63 -22.90 -51.48
CA ARG A 146 17.90 -22.81 -52.92
C ARG A 146 18.38 -24.16 -53.44
N LEU A 147 17.49 -24.85 -54.15
CA LEU A 147 17.83 -25.97 -55.01
C LEU A 147 18.54 -25.41 -56.25
N GLU A 148 19.87 -25.26 -56.20
CA GLU A 148 20.67 -25.17 -57.41
C GLU A 148 20.88 -26.58 -57.97
N ALA A 149 20.40 -26.79 -59.19
CA ALA A 149 20.72 -27.94 -60.02
C ALA A 149 21.55 -27.48 -61.23
N PRO A 150 22.62 -28.19 -61.58
CA PRO A 150 23.04 -28.35 -62.96
C PRO A 150 22.76 -29.76 -63.49
#